data_AF-A0A2N7Q9A8-F1
#
_entry.id   AF-A0A2N7Q9A8-F1
#
_cell.length_a   1.000
_cell.length_b   1.000
_cell.length_c   1.000
_cell.angle_alpha   90.00
_cell.angle_beta   90.00
_cell.angle_gamma   90.00
#
_symmetry.space_group_name_H-M   'P 1'
#
loop_
_entity.id
_entity.type
_entity.pdbx_description
1 polymer ?
#
loop_
_entity_poly.entity_id
_entity_poly.type
_entity_poly.pdbx_seq_one_letter_code
_entity_poly.pdbx_strand_id
1 'polypeptide(L)'
;MSEDQSIIKKPVSIIKEIETQLENYLRQQREEIEKALEERIQKEKELAQQQLIQIEEKVKQEWQSLEEYGNLWEEMEGERNQLLEQIQAYLQKIGQRQEEIEKLARETAEDIKAINQLQQRLEEIRSQSMEKAAFLKKQLEEKFGLKTELAEKEGEASAPLDLTPELEKLKKIKELLILENKTDRPVIDLVEEREKENEDQQLEKTLTEEIKKNLIEKQAAAAQKEPEQDNPESERRTERMDVFGRSDLAEYYRQETANGSGEIGYYQKGRKNIIDVDELLSRIRVAVEEARKLANKLSFITSAKEQFYLKQELISTQEHLKRYLQRVLSPMNRKSFRFPALTQELINQAAIEDLINLLGVQNWNSAEDLAFFEQKIIFLINSFKSLTTPPSIYYAALKKELEI
;
A
#
# COMPACT_ATOMS: atom_id res chain seq x y z
N MET A 1 92.55 78.77 -0.40
CA MET A 1 92.32 77.40 0.08
C MET A 1 90.87 77.09 -0.24
N SER A 2 90.67 76.18 -1.18
CA SER A 2 89.45 76.07 -1.99
C SER A 2 88.23 75.61 -1.20
N GLU A 3 87.12 76.23 -1.58
CA GLU A 3 85.79 76.19 -0.99
C GLU A 3 85.10 74.81 -1.09
N ASP A 4 84.24 74.57 -0.10
CA ASP A 4 83.33 73.45 0.05
C ASP A 4 82.54 73.15 -1.23
N GLN A 5 82.81 71.99 -1.82
CA GLN A 5 81.92 71.37 -2.81
C GLN A 5 80.68 70.79 -2.10
N SER A 6 79.79 71.67 -1.65
CA SER A 6 78.40 71.30 -1.42
C SER A 6 77.75 71.05 -2.78
N ILE A 7 77.65 69.78 -3.13
CA ILE A 7 77.00 69.30 -4.35
C ILE A 7 75.52 69.69 -4.26
N ILE A 8 75.16 70.85 -4.83
CA ILE A 8 73.77 71.25 -5.03
C ILE A 8 73.18 70.31 -6.08
N LYS A 9 72.65 69.16 -5.64
CA LYS A 9 71.77 68.33 -6.47
C LYS A 9 70.59 69.22 -6.89
N LYS A 10 70.44 69.46 -8.19
CA LYS A 10 69.33 70.24 -8.74
C LYS A 10 68.00 69.64 -8.24
N PRO A 11 66.99 70.45 -7.88
CA PRO A 11 65.70 69.97 -7.36
C PRO A 11 65.02 68.93 -8.27
N VAL A 12 65.28 68.99 -9.59
CA VAL A 12 64.82 68.01 -10.59
C VAL A 12 65.38 66.59 -10.36
N SER A 13 66.60 66.45 -9.84
CA SER A 13 67.19 65.15 -9.52
C SER A 13 66.57 64.52 -8.28
N ILE A 14 66.20 65.34 -7.29
CA ILE A 14 65.53 64.89 -6.07
C ILE A 14 64.10 64.42 -6.39
N ILE A 15 63.37 65.16 -7.25
CA ILE A 15 62.03 64.77 -7.70
C ILE A 15 62.07 63.44 -8.44
N LYS A 16 63.01 63.24 -9.37
CA LYS A 16 63.17 61.95 -10.06
C LYS A 16 63.51 60.79 -9.12
N GLU A 17 64.33 61.03 -8.10
CA GLU A 17 64.67 60.04 -7.09
C GLU A 17 63.44 59.66 -6.24
N ILE A 18 62.59 60.63 -5.90
CA ILE A 18 61.29 60.41 -5.22
C ILE A 18 60.29 59.69 -6.14
N GLU A 19 60.20 60.05 -7.42
CA GLU A 19 59.35 59.36 -8.40
C GLU A 19 59.73 57.89 -8.54
N THR A 20 61.03 57.57 -8.63
CA THR A 20 61.49 56.18 -8.68
C THR A 20 61.23 55.41 -7.38
N GLN A 21 61.30 56.08 -6.23
CA GLN A 21 60.97 55.45 -4.95
C GLN A 21 59.47 55.16 -4.83
N LEU A 22 58.62 56.08 -5.31
CA LEU A 22 57.16 55.88 -5.39
C LEU A 22 56.78 54.77 -6.37
N GLU A 23 57.42 54.72 -7.54
CA GLU A 23 57.21 53.62 -8.51
C GLU A 23 57.63 52.27 -7.94
N ASN A 24 58.77 52.21 -7.25
CA ASN A 24 59.22 50.98 -6.59
C ASN A 24 58.28 50.57 -5.45
N TYR A 25 57.79 51.52 -4.65
CA TYR A 25 56.81 51.24 -3.60
C TYR A 25 55.48 50.72 -4.18
N LEU A 26 54.98 51.31 -5.28
CA LEU A 26 53.77 50.84 -5.95
C LEU A 26 53.96 49.45 -6.56
N ARG A 27 55.14 49.14 -7.11
CA ARG A 27 55.46 47.80 -7.60
C ARG A 27 55.49 46.78 -6.47
N GLN A 28 56.15 47.09 -5.36
CA GLN A 28 56.19 46.22 -4.18
C GLN A 28 54.78 45.97 -3.61
N GLN A 29 53.97 47.03 -3.48
CA GLN A 29 52.58 46.89 -3.02
C GLN A 29 51.72 46.06 -4.00
N ARG A 30 51.90 46.21 -5.32
CA ARG A 30 51.22 45.37 -6.32
C ARG A 30 51.65 43.92 -6.21
N GLU A 31 52.94 43.64 -6.10
CA GLU A 31 53.47 42.27 -5.93
C GLU A 31 52.99 41.62 -4.62
N GLU A 32 52.90 42.38 -3.53
CA GLU A 32 52.35 41.90 -2.25
C GLU A 32 50.85 41.56 -2.37
N ILE A 33 50.07 42.42 -3.05
CA ILE A 33 48.64 42.18 -3.30
C ILE A 33 48.44 40.98 -4.22
N GLU A 34 49.23 40.86 -5.29
CA GLU A 34 49.18 39.73 -6.22
C GLU A 34 49.50 38.40 -5.52
N LYS A 35 50.57 38.35 -4.72
CA LYS A 35 50.89 37.15 -3.91
C LYS A 35 49.79 36.80 -2.90
N ALA A 36 49.21 37.80 -2.24
CA ALA A 36 48.11 37.56 -1.29
C ALA A 36 46.85 37.03 -1.98
N LEU A 37 46.56 37.47 -3.22
CA LEU A 37 45.46 36.94 -4.02
C LEU A 37 45.74 35.51 -4.50
N GLU A 38 46.95 35.23 -4.98
CA GLU A 38 47.36 33.87 -5.37
C GLU A 38 47.25 32.89 -4.20
N GLU A 39 47.70 33.27 -3.01
CA GLU A 39 47.56 32.44 -1.80
C GLU A 39 46.09 32.19 -1.41
N ARG A 40 45.22 33.19 -1.56
CA ARG A 40 43.78 33.02 -1.30
C ARG A 40 43.13 32.08 -2.32
N ILE A 41 43.41 32.28 -3.60
CA ILE A 41 42.91 31.41 -4.68
C ILE A 41 43.39 29.98 -4.45
N GLN A 42 44.65 29.78 -4.06
CA GLN A 42 45.21 28.46 -3.78
C GLN A 42 44.54 27.79 -2.58
N LYS A 43 44.31 28.52 -1.48
CA LYS A 43 43.58 28.01 -0.31
C LYS A 43 42.14 27.66 -0.62
N GLU A 44 41.43 28.50 -1.36
CA GLU A 44 40.05 28.23 -1.79
C GLU A 44 39.99 27.01 -2.72
N LYS A 45 40.96 26.87 -3.63
CA LYS A 45 41.08 25.70 -4.51
C LYS A 45 41.35 24.41 -3.72
N GLU A 46 42.23 24.46 -2.72
CA GLU A 46 42.51 23.31 -1.84
C GLU A 46 41.28 22.92 -1.01
N LEU A 47 40.53 23.89 -0.48
CA LEU A 47 39.28 23.64 0.24
C LEU A 47 38.21 23.02 -0.68
N ALA A 48 38.06 23.53 -1.90
CA ALA A 48 37.13 22.98 -2.89
C ALA A 48 37.53 21.54 -3.28
N GLN A 49 38.83 21.27 -3.45
CA GLN A 49 39.32 19.91 -3.73
C GLN A 49 39.05 18.96 -2.57
N GLN A 50 39.25 19.39 -1.33
CA GLN A 50 38.90 18.58 -0.16
C GLN A 50 37.40 18.28 -0.09
N GLN A 51 36.55 19.26 -0.39
CA GLN A 51 35.10 19.06 -0.44
C GLN A 51 34.69 18.11 -1.55
N LEU A 52 35.32 18.20 -2.73
CA LEU A 52 35.08 17.26 -3.84
C LEU A 52 35.46 15.83 -3.45
N ILE A 53 36.63 15.62 -2.85
CA ILE A 53 37.06 14.29 -2.39
C ILE A 53 36.08 13.72 -1.35
N GLN A 54 35.61 14.54 -0.40
CA GLN A 54 34.61 14.10 0.58
C GLN A 54 33.27 13.71 -0.08
N ILE A 55 32.85 14.42 -1.13
CA ILE A 55 31.64 14.07 -1.88
C ILE A 55 31.87 12.77 -2.65
N GLU A 56 33.01 12.60 -3.31
CA GLU A 56 33.35 11.38 -4.04
C GLU A 56 33.40 10.15 -3.11
N GLU A 57 33.97 10.29 -1.91
CA GLU A 57 33.99 9.24 -0.90
C GLU A 57 32.59 8.86 -0.42
N LYS A 58 31.73 9.86 -0.14
CA LYS A 58 30.32 9.62 0.24
C LYS A 58 29.55 8.92 -0.86
N VAL A 59 29.69 9.38 -2.10
CA VAL A 59 29.06 8.76 -3.27
C VAL A 59 29.52 7.30 -3.39
N LYS A 60 30.81 7.03 -3.21
CA LYS A 60 31.34 5.65 -3.24
C LYS A 60 30.76 4.77 -2.13
N GLN A 61 30.57 5.30 -0.92
CA GLN A 61 29.92 4.59 0.18
C GLN A 61 28.45 4.29 -0.14
N GLU A 62 27.73 5.25 -0.73
CA GLU A 62 26.35 5.05 -1.17
C GLU A 62 26.28 3.96 -2.27
N TRP A 63 27.19 3.96 -3.24
CA TRP A 63 27.28 2.89 -4.25
C TRP A 63 27.51 1.52 -3.63
N GLN A 64 28.40 1.41 -2.63
CA GLN A 64 28.64 0.16 -1.91
C GLN A 64 27.39 -0.30 -1.16
N SER A 65 26.69 0.61 -0.48
CA SER A 65 25.45 0.29 0.22
C SER A 65 24.33 -0.16 -0.73
N LEU A 66 24.29 0.39 -1.95
CA LEU A 66 23.35 -0.03 -3.00
C LEU A 66 23.70 -1.40 -3.56
N GLU A 67 24.99 -1.71 -3.73
CA GLU A 67 25.45 -3.03 -4.15
C GLU A 67 25.13 -4.09 -3.08
N GLU A 68 25.36 -3.77 -1.80
CA GLU A 68 24.97 -4.62 -0.66
C GLU A 68 23.46 -4.85 -0.60
N TYR A 69 22.66 -3.79 -0.81
CA TYR A 69 21.20 -3.90 -0.89
C TYR A 69 20.76 -4.78 -2.07
N GLY A 70 21.41 -4.64 -3.24
CA GLY A 70 21.16 -5.48 -4.42
C GLY A 70 21.43 -6.95 -4.15
N ASN A 71 22.57 -7.28 -3.53
CA ASN A 71 22.91 -8.66 -3.17
C ASN A 71 21.93 -9.25 -2.15
N LEU A 72 21.55 -8.48 -1.12
CA LEU A 72 20.55 -8.91 -0.14
C LEU A 72 19.19 -9.15 -0.80
N TRP A 73 18.82 -8.34 -1.78
CA TRP A 73 17.59 -8.53 -2.53
C TRP A 73 17.63 -9.81 -3.39
N GLU A 74 18.75 -10.11 -4.06
CA GLU A 74 18.93 -11.37 -4.80
C GLU A 74 18.86 -12.61 -3.89
N GLU A 75 19.43 -12.54 -2.68
CA GLU A 75 19.33 -13.61 -1.68
C GLU A 75 17.89 -13.84 -1.23
N MET A 76 17.17 -12.76 -0.87
CA MET A 76 15.77 -12.82 -0.46
C MET A 76 14.86 -13.33 -1.58
N GLU A 77 15.12 -12.92 -2.82
CA GLU A 77 14.44 -13.40 -4.01
C GLU A 77 14.70 -14.90 -4.23
N GLY A 78 15.93 -15.37 -3.98
CA GLY A 78 16.27 -16.79 -3.97
C GLY A 78 15.49 -17.58 -2.92
N GLU A 79 15.42 -17.10 -1.68
CA GLU A 79 14.64 -17.72 -0.60
C GLU A 79 13.13 -17.75 -0.92
N ARG A 80 12.59 -16.66 -1.46
CA ARG A 80 11.20 -16.58 -1.92
C ARG A 80 10.89 -17.67 -2.94
N ASN A 81 11.75 -17.82 -3.95
CA ASN A 81 11.57 -18.81 -5.00
C ASN A 81 11.61 -20.26 -4.46
N GLN A 82 12.49 -20.54 -3.49
CA GLN A 82 12.53 -21.85 -2.82
C GLN A 82 11.25 -22.14 -2.02
N LEU A 83 10.72 -21.15 -1.30
CA LEU A 83 9.45 -21.29 -0.59
C LEU A 83 8.30 -21.53 -1.55
N LEU A 84 8.25 -20.80 -2.67
CA LEU A 84 7.23 -21.01 -3.70
C LEU A 84 7.29 -22.43 -4.29
N GLU A 85 8.48 -22.95 -4.57
CA GLU A 85 8.64 -24.34 -5.03
C GLU A 85 8.15 -25.36 -4.00
N GLN A 86 8.47 -25.16 -2.72
CA GLN A 86 7.99 -26.03 -1.65
C GLN A 86 6.46 -26.02 -1.56
N ILE A 87 5.84 -24.84 -1.64
CA ILE A 87 4.38 -24.73 -1.56
C ILE A 87 3.73 -25.40 -2.78
N GLN A 88 4.28 -25.23 -3.98
CA GLN A 88 3.80 -25.94 -5.16
C GLN A 88 3.88 -27.46 -5.01
N ALA A 89 4.97 -27.97 -4.44
CA ALA A 89 5.10 -29.40 -4.17
C ALA A 89 4.05 -29.90 -3.16
N TYR A 90 3.72 -29.12 -2.12
CA TYR A 90 2.64 -29.47 -1.19
C TYR A 90 1.26 -29.41 -1.85
N LEU A 91 0.98 -28.40 -2.67
CA LEU A 91 -0.26 -28.28 -3.43
C LEU A 91 -0.49 -29.48 -4.35
N GLN A 92 0.55 -29.91 -5.07
CA GLN A 92 0.47 -31.11 -5.92
C GLN A 92 0.15 -32.37 -5.10
N LYS A 93 0.79 -32.55 -3.94
CA LYS A 93 0.51 -33.67 -3.03
C LYS A 93 -0.93 -33.63 -2.50
N ILE A 94 -1.46 -32.45 -2.20
CA ILE A 94 -2.85 -32.27 -1.76
C ILE A 94 -3.80 -32.63 -2.89
N GLY A 95 -3.55 -32.17 -4.12
CA GLY A 95 -4.36 -32.51 -5.29
C GLY A 95 -4.43 -34.02 -5.53
N GLN A 96 -3.29 -34.71 -5.47
CA GLN A 96 -3.23 -36.18 -5.60
C GLN A 96 -4.07 -36.89 -4.52
N ARG A 97 -3.96 -36.46 -3.25
CA ARG A 97 -4.76 -37.02 -2.14
C ARG A 97 -6.26 -36.77 -2.34
N GLN A 98 -6.62 -35.61 -2.87
CA GLN A 98 -8.02 -35.30 -3.17
C GLN A 98 -8.58 -36.21 -4.27
N GLU A 99 -7.83 -36.48 -5.33
CA GLU A 99 -8.23 -37.43 -6.38
C GLU A 99 -8.43 -38.85 -5.83
N GLU A 100 -7.54 -39.29 -4.92
CA GLU A 100 -7.68 -40.59 -4.24
C GLU A 100 -8.94 -40.65 -3.37
N ILE A 101 -9.23 -39.58 -2.61
CA ILE A 101 -10.44 -39.48 -1.78
C ILE A 101 -11.69 -39.51 -2.67
N GLU A 102 -11.70 -38.79 -3.80
CA GLU A 102 -12.83 -38.83 -4.72
C GLU A 102 -13.07 -40.21 -5.31
N LYS A 103 -12.00 -40.94 -5.65
CA LYS A 103 -12.11 -42.31 -6.17
C LYS A 103 -12.73 -43.23 -5.11
N LEU A 104 -12.22 -43.19 -3.88
CA LEU A 104 -12.76 -43.99 -2.77
C LEU A 104 -14.21 -43.62 -2.45
N ALA A 105 -14.57 -42.34 -2.52
CA ALA A 105 -15.94 -41.89 -2.30
C ALA A 105 -16.90 -42.40 -3.40
N ARG A 106 -16.44 -42.47 -4.66
CA ARG A 106 -17.23 -43.07 -5.76
C ARG A 106 -17.44 -44.57 -5.54
N GLU A 107 -16.40 -45.30 -5.19
CA GLU A 107 -16.49 -46.74 -4.86
C GLU A 107 -17.48 -46.96 -3.70
N THR A 108 -17.39 -46.17 -2.63
CA THR A 108 -18.31 -46.22 -1.50
C THR A 108 -19.76 -45.92 -1.91
N ALA A 109 -19.98 -44.98 -2.84
CA ALA A 109 -21.32 -44.66 -3.33
C ALA A 109 -21.92 -45.78 -4.20
N GLU A 110 -21.09 -46.53 -4.94
CA GLU A 110 -21.51 -47.72 -5.67
C GLU A 110 -21.90 -48.85 -4.73
N ASP A 111 -21.13 -49.08 -3.66
CA ASP A 111 -21.46 -50.07 -2.63
C ASP A 111 -22.81 -49.75 -1.94
N ILE A 112 -23.06 -48.48 -1.61
CA ILE A 112 -24.35 -48.05 -1.03
C ILE A 112 -25.51 -48.32 -2.02
N LYS A 113 -25.31 -48.11 -3.33
CA LYS A 113 -26.33 -48.44 -4.34
C LYS A 113 -26.59 -49.94 -4.38
N ALA A 114 -25.55 -50.77 -4.33
CA ALA A 114 -25.69 -52.22 -4.29
C ALA A 114 -26.47 -52.67 -3.04
N ILE A 115 -26.16 -52.10 -1.87
CA ILE A 115 -26.90 -52.37 -0.62
C ILE A 115 -28.37 -52.00 -0.76
N ASN A 116 -28.69 -50.82 -1.32
CA ASN A 116 -30.07 -50.41 -1.52
C ASN A 116 -30.83 -51.34 -2.48
N GLN A 117 -30.20 -51.82 -3.54
CA GLN A 117 -30.79 -52.81 -4.45
C GLN A 117 -31.07 -54.14 -3.73
N LEU A 118 -30.15 -54.59 -2.86
CA LEU A 118 -30.36 -55.78 -2.04
C LEU A 118 -31.50 -55.58 -1.04
N GLN A 119 -31.63 -54.40 -0.42
CA GLN A 119 -32.76 -54.08 0.45
C GLN A 119 -34.09 -54.10 -0.28
N GLN A 120 -34.16 -53.53 -1.50
CA GLN A 120 -35.36 -53.58 -2.33
C GLN A 120 -35.76 -55.03 -2.66
N ARG A 121 -34.80 -55.87 -3.06
CA ARG A 121 -35.07 -57.30 -3.31
C ARG A 121 -35.54 -58.03 -2.06
N LEU A 122 -35.01 -57.69 -0.89
CA LEU A 122 -35.43 -58.29 0.38
C LEU A 122 -36.88 -57.90 0.71
N GLU A 123 -37.27 -56.65 0.46
CA GLU A 123 -38.64 -56.18 0.65
C GLU A 123 -39.61 -56.81 -0.37
N GLU A 124 -39.19 -57.01 -1.63
CA GLU A 124 -39.96 -57.76 -2.62
C GLU A 124 -40.20 -59.22 -2.19
N ILE A 125 -39.20 -59.87 -1.60
CA ILE A 125 -39.37 -61.24 -1.07
C ILE A 125 -40.33 -61.23 0.13
N ARG A 126 -40.25 -60.22 1.00
CA ARG A 126 -41.20 -60.07 2.13
C ARG A 126 -42.62 -59.85 1.65
N SER A 127 -42.85 -58.97 0.68
CA SER A 127 -44.19 -58.72 0.12
C SER A 127 -44.74 -59.97 -0.57
N GLN A 128 -43.94 -60.67 -1.38
CA GLN A 128 -44.34 -61.93 -2.01
C GLN A 128 -44.66 -63.02 -0.98
N SER A 129 -43.90 -63.08 0.12
CA SER A 129 -44.16 -64.01 1.23
C SER A 129 -45.47 -63.68 1.94
N MET A 130 -45.72 -62.39 2.24
CA MET A 130 -46.97 -61.94 2.84
C MET A 130 -48.17 -62.20 1.93
N GLU A 131 -48.04 -61.94 0.63
CA GLU A 131 -49.10 -62.20 -0.36
C GLU A 131 -49.42 -63.70 -0.45
N LYS A 132 -48.41 -64.57 -0.50
CA LYS A 132 -48.60 -66.03 -0.48
C LYS A 132 -49.23 -66.51 0.82
N ALA A 133 -48.82 -65.97 1.96
CA ALA A 133 -49.41 -66.28 3.26
C ALA A 133 -50.87 -65.82 3.33
N ALA A 134 -51.18 -64.62 2.85
CA ALA A 134 -52.55 -64.09 2.78
C ALA A 134 -53.43 -64.88 1.82
N PHE A 135 -52.89 -65.29 0.66
CA PHE A 135 -53.57 -66.14 -0.30
C PHE A 135 -53.89 -67.53 0.28
N LEU A 136 -52.93 -68.16 0.96
CA LEU A 136 -53.16 -69.43 1.65
C LEU A 136 -54.18 -69.30 2.79
N LYS A 137 -54.14 -68.20 3.55
CA LYS A 137 -55.14 -67.88 4.58
C LYS A 137 -56.54 -67.78 3.98
N LYS A 138 -56.69 -67.04 2.88
CA LYS A 138 -57.96 -66.88 2.16
C LYS A 138 -58.48 -68.20 1.58
N GLN A 139 -57.60 -69.01 1.00
CA GLN A 139 -57.98 -70.34 0.50
C GLN A 139 -58.40 -71.31 1.61
N LEU A 140 -57.77 -71.25 2.79
CA LEU A 140 -58.16 -72.05 3.96
C LEU A 140 -59.51 -71.59 4.53
N GLU A 141 -59.74 -70.28 4.57
CA GLU A 141 -60.99 -69.69 5.03
C GLU A 141 -62.16 -70.04 4.08
N GLU A 142 -61.97 -69.94 2.77
CA GLU A 142 -62.99 -70.26 1.75
C GLU A 142 -63.30 -71.76 1.65
N LYS A 143 -62.29 -72.64 1.77
CA LYS A 143 -62.49 -74.09 1.59
C LYS A 143 -62.96 -74.80 2.85
N PHE A 144 -62.62 -74.29 4.04
CA PHE A 144 -62.85 -75.02 5.28
C PHE A 144 -63.63 -74.24 6.35
N GLY A 145 -64.02 -72.98 6.10
CA GLY A 145 -64.76 -72.16 7.08
C GLY A 145 -64.01 -71.93 8.40
N LEU A 146 -62.73 -72.29 8.43
CA LEU A 146 -61.85 -72.18 9.57
C LEU A 146 -61.14 -70.84 9.47
N LYS A 147 -61.51 -69.90 10.35
CA LYS A 147 -60.65 -68.76 10.68
C LYS A 147 -59.38 -69.32 11.28
N THR A 148 -58.38 -69.57 10.45
CA THR A 148 -57.08 -70.05 10.87
C THR A 148 -56.33 -68.90 11.53
N GLU A 149 -56.46 -68.82 12.86
CA GLU A 149 -55.40 -68.30 13.71
C GLU A 149 -54.31 -69.38 13.76
N LEU A 150 -53.43 -69.38 12.76
CA LEU A 150 -52.19 -70.14 12.85
C LEU A 150 -51.05 -69.16 13.11
N ALA A 151 -50.62 -69.24 14.36
CA ALA A 151 -49.31 -68.90 14.91
C ALA A 151 -48.45 -68.00 14.02
N GLU A 152 -48.25 -66.78 14.53
CA GLU A 152 -46.97 -66.09 14.43
C GLU A 152 -45.87 -67.07 14.84
N LYS A 153 -45.40 -67.90 13.89
CA LYS A 153 -44.04 -68.40 14.01
C LYS A 153 -43.19 -67.15 13.87
N GLU A 154 -42.68 -66.72 15.01
CA GLU A 154 -41.39 -66.08 15.17
C GLU A 154 -40.38 -66.77 14.23
N GLY A 155 -40.43 -66.42 12.95
CA GLY A 155 -39.26 -66.56 12.11
C GLY A 155 -38.32 -65.54 12.66
N GLU A 156 -37.28 -65.99 13.36
CA GLU A 156 -36.13 -65.21 13.79
C GLU A 156 -36.01 -64.01 12.87
N ALA A 157 -36.45 -62.85 13.38
CA ALA A 157 -36.20 -61.60 12.71
C ALA A 157 -34.68 -61.53 12.67
N SER A 158 -34.09 -61.92 11.54
CA SER A 158 -32.74 -61.53 11.16
C SER A 158 -32.69 -60.07 11.53
N ALA A 159 -31.97 -59.79 12.63
CA ALA A 159 -31.99 -58.49 13.27
C ALA A 159 -31.82 -57.48 12.15
N PRO A 160 -32.71 -56.48 12.01
CA PRO A 160 -32.53 -55.46 10.99
C PRO A 160 -31.11 -54.93 11.22
N LEU A 161 -30.20 -55.18 10.26
CA LEU A 161 -28.84 -54.67 10.35
C LEU A 161 -29.00 -53.16 10.46
N ASP A 162 -28.84 -52.65 11.67
CA ASP A 162 -29.03 -51.25 11.96
C ASP A 162 -27.81 -50.53 11.39
N LEU A 163 -27.95 -50.08 10.14
CA LEU A 163 -26.96 -49.32 9.38
C LEU A 163 -26.98 -47.83 9.76
N THR A 164 -27.85 -47.41 10.68
CA THR A 164 -27.90 -46.02 11.20
C THR A 164 -26.56 -45.52 11.76
N PRO A 165 -25.76 -46.27 12.56
CA PRO A 165 -24.47 -45.78 13.04
C PRO A 165 -23.44 -45.64 11.92
N GLU A 166 -23.53 -46.42 10.84
CA GLU A 166 -22.63 -46.32 9.68
C GLU A 166 -23.01 -45.16 8.77
N LEU A 167 -24.31 -44.90 8.59
CA LEU A 167 -24.84 -43.70 7.94
C LEU A 167 -24.51 -42.41 8.70
N GLU A 168 -24.51 -42.43 10.04
CA GLU A 168 -24.08 -41.30 10.85
C GLU A 168 -22.57 -41.05 10.75
N LYS A 169 -21.75 -42.11 10.74
CA LYS A 169 -20.31 -41.99 10.49
C LYS A 169 -20.03 -41.40 9.11
N LEU A 170 -20.76 -41.82 8.07
CA LEU A 170 -20.64 -41.28 6.72
C LEU A 170 -21.12 -39.82 6.61
N LYS A 171 -22.21 -39.45 7.32
CA LYS A 171 -22.63 -38.05 7.43
C LYS A 171 -21.57 -37.19 8.13
N LYS A 172 -20.92 -37.73 9.17
CA LYS A 172 -19.85 -37.04 9.91
C LYS A 172 -18.58 -36.88 9.08
N ILE A 173 -18.22 -37.88 8.25
CA ILE A 173 -17.13 -37.76 7.27
C ILE A 173 -17.48 -36.72 6.19
N LYS A 174 -18.73 -36.71 5.71
CA LYS A 174 -19.22 -35.67 4.80
C LYS A 174 -19.16 -34.27 5.43
N GLU A 175 -19.52 -34.13 6.70
CA GLU A 175 -19.42 -32.86 7.43
C GLU A 175 -17.96 -32.44 7.64
N LEU A 176 -17.05 -33.36 7.95
CA LEU A 176 -15.62 -33.08 8.09
C LEU A 176 -14.99 -32.63 6.77
N LEU A 177 -15.35 -33.25 5.64
CA LEU A 177 -14.92 -32.80 4.31
C LEU A 177 -15.50 -31.42 3.92
N ILE A 178 -16.71 -31.08 4.40
CA ILE A 178 -17.32 -29.75 4.19
C ILE A 178 -16.72 -28.71 5.14
N LEU A 179 -16.33 -29.10 6.36
CA LEU A 179 -15.68 -28.26 7.35
C LEU A 179 -14.22 -27.99 7.01
N GLU A 180 -13.46 -28.98 6.51
CA GLU A 180 -12.12 -28.77 5.96
C GLU A 180 -12.14 -27.88 4.72
N ASN A 181 -13.21 -27.91 3.90
CA ASN A 181 -13.44 -26.91 2.85
C ASN A 181 -13.80 -25.50 3.38
N LYS A 182 -14.03 -25.34 4.69
CA LYS A 182 -14.34 -24.06 5.36
C LYS A 182 -13.27 -23.61 6.37
N THR A 183 -12.35 -24.49 6.75
CA THR A 183 -11.21 -24.19 7.61
C THR A 183 -9.91 -24.46 6.87
N ASP A 184 -9.54 -23.56 5.98
CA ASP A 184 -8.34 -22.73 6.13
C ASP A 184 -8.16 -21.85 4.89
N ARG A 185 -7.44 -20.75 5.08
CA ARG A 185 -7.12 -19.72 4.08
C ARG A 185 -6.76 -20.34 2.73
N PRO A 186 -7.20 -19.74 1.61
CA PRO A 186 -6.97 -20.32 0.31
C PRO A 186 -5.47 -20.35 0.02
N VAL A 187 -4.91 -21.54 -0.16
CA VAL A 187 -3.58 -21.79 -0.74
C VAL A 187 -3.55 -21.41 -2.24
N ILE A 188 -4.52 -20.62 -2.71
CA ILE A 188 -4.67 -20.14 -4.09
C ILE A 188 -3.91 -18.81 -4.27
N ASP A 189 -3.58 -18.09 -3.18
CA ASP A 189 -2.83 -16.82 -3.24
C ASP A 189 -1.43 -16.97 -3.87
N LEU A 190 -0.78 -18.14 -3.77
CA LEU A 190 0.63 -18.31 -4.18
C LEU A 190 0.85 -18.60 -5.67
N VAL A 191 -0.23 -18.89 -6.42
CA VAL A 191 -0.16 -19.05 -7.88
C VAL A 191 -0.44 -17.72 -8.58
N GLU A 192 -1.31 -16.87 -8.00
CA GLU A 192 -1.60 -15.52 -8.51
C GLU A 192 -0.54 -14.48 -8.12
N GLU A 193 0.18 -14.66 -7.00
CA GLU A 193 1.37 -13.85 -6.69
C GLU A 193 2.47 -14.02 -7.75
N ARG A 194 2.62 -15.20 -8.36
CA ARG A 194 3.58 -15.43 -9.47
C ARG A 194 3.25 -14.69 -10.76
N GLU A 195 1.98 -14.39 -11.03
CA GLU A 195 1.57 -13.63 -12.22
C GLU A 195 1.65 -12.11 -11.96
N LYS A 196 1.26 -11.67 -10.76
CA LYS A 196 1.36 -10.25 -10.35
C LYS A 196 2.82 -9.81 -10.12
N GLU A 197 3.67 -10.65 -9.54
CA GLU A 197 5.11 -10.34 -9.35
C GLU A 197 5.90 -10.36 -10.66
N ASN A 198 5.52 -11.17 -11.66
CA ASN A 198 6.15 -11.12 -12.98
C ASN A 198 5.76 -9.85 -13.77
N GLU A 199 4.53 -9.36 -13.60
CA GLU A 199 4.09 -8.07 -14.17
C GLU A 199 4.76 -6.88 -13.47
N ASP A 200 4.86 -6.91 -12.15
CA ASP A 200 5.54 -5.86 -11.36
C ASP A 200 7.06 -5.84 -11.61
N GLN A 201 7.72 -6.99 -11.78
CA GLN A 201 9.14 -7.07 -12.16
C GLN A 201 9.41 -6.59 -13.60
N GLN A 202 8.45 -6.73 -14.53
CA GLN A 202 8.56 -6.17 -15.89
C GLN A 202 8.31 -4.66 -15.90
N LEU A 203 7.40 -4.17 -15.07
CA LEU A 203 7.14 -2.74 -14.88
C LEU A 203 8.32 -2.04 -14.20
N GLU A 204 8.97 -2.66 -13.20
CA GLU A 204 10.16 -2.10 -12.57
C GLU A 204 11.39 -2.10 -13.50
N LYS A 205 11.57 -3.14 -14.33
CA LYS A 205 12.63 -3.15 -15.36
C LYS A 205 12.41 -2.06 -16.42
N THR A 206 11.17 -1.86 -16.86
CA THR A 206 10.84 -0.78 -17.82
C THR A 206 10.96 0.61 -17.19
N LEU A 207 10.53 0.80 -15.94
CA LEU A 207 10.71 2.05 -15.19
C LEU A 207 12.19 2.36 -14.92
N THR A 208 13.00 1.38 -14.54
CA THR A 208 14.45 1.58 -14.31
C THR A 208 15.21 1.87 -15.60
N GLU A 209 14.83 1.26 -16.72
CA GLU A 209 15.36 1.61 -18.04
C GLU A 209 14.92 3.01 -18.50
N GLU A 210 13.67 3.41 -18.23
CA GLU A 210 13.13 4.72 -18.59
C GLU A 210 13.68 5.85 -17.69
N ILE A 211 13.98 5.57 -16.42
CA ILE A 211 14.70 6.46 -15.50
C ILE A 211 16.16 6.60 -15.93
N LYS A 212 16.84 5.49 -16.28
CA LYS A 212 18.22 5.55 -16.83
C LYS A 212 18.26 6.36 -18.13
N LYS A 213 17.26 6.19 -19.01
CA LYS A 213 17.15 6.95 -20.27
C LYS A 213 16.89 8.44 -20.03
N ASN A 214 16.00 8.79 -19.09
CA ASN A 214 15.74 10.18 -18.69
C ASN A 214 16.93 10.85 -17.98
N LEU A 215 17.72 10.11 -17.20
CA LEU A 215 18.94 10.62 -16.58
C LEU A 215 20.03 10.90 -17.61
N ILE A 216 20.18 10.03 -18.62
CA ILE A 216 21.11 10.23 -19.74
C ILE A 216 20.66 11.41 -20.62
N GLU A 217 19.35 11.56 -20.89
CA GLU A 217 18.80 12.71 -21.63
C GLU A 217 18.93 14.03 -20.85
N LYS A 218 18.76 14.02 -19.52
CA LYS A 218 18.98 15.20 -18.67
C LYS A 218 20.45 15.57 -18.51
N GLN A 219 21.36 14.61 -18.48
CA GLN A 219 22.80 14.85 -18.49
C GLN A 219 23.29 15.38 -19.85
N ALA A 220 22.67 14.96 -20.96
CA ALA A 220 22.93 15.52 -22.29
C ALA A 220 22.36 16.94 -22.47
N ALA A 221 21.18 17.23 -21.89
CA ALA A 221 20.55 18.55 -21.96
C ALA A 221 21.23 19.61 -21.07
N ALA A 222 21.85 19.20 -19.96
CA ALA A 222 22.59 20.10 -19.06
C ALA A 222 23.94 20.56 -19.63
N ALA A 223 24.45 19.91 -20.68
CA ALA A 223 25.71 20.26 -21.33
C ALA A 223 25.60 21.31 -22.45
N GLN A 224 24.41 21.89 -22.71
CA GLN A 224 24.18 22.79 -23.85
C GLN A 224 23.49 24.13 -23.55
N LYS A 225 23.50 24.64 -22.31
CA LYS A 225 23.00 26.01 -22.05
C LYS A 225 23.94 26.84 -21.20
N GLU A 226 24.69 27.71 -21.87
CA GLU A 226 25.24 28.95 -21.32
C GLU A 226 24.19 30.09 -21.36
N PRO A 227 24.41 31.20 -20.63
CA PRO A 227 23.36 31.94 -19.94
C PRO A 227 22.85 33.16 -20.73
N GLU A 228 21.54 33.45 -20.62
CA GLU A 228 20.96 34.72 -21.05
C GLU A 228 20.27 35.44 -19.89
N GLN A 229 20.97 36.46 -19.42
CA GLN A 229 20.58 37.85 -19.13
C GLN A 229 19.18 38.20 -18.58
N ASP A 230 19.28 39.01 -17.51
CA ASP A 230 18.30 39.93 -16.94
C ASP A 230 17.39 40.66 -17.94
N ASN A 231 16.11 40.77 -17.59
CA ASN A 231 15.48 42.09 -17.56
C ASN A 231 14.46 42.17 -16.41
N PRO A 232 14.43 43.25 -15.62
CA PRO A 232 13.63 43.39 -14.42
C PRO A 232 12.32 44.12 -14.72
N GLU A 233 11.18 43.57 -14.28
CA GLU A 233 9.98 44.36 -13.91
C GLU A 233 8.82 43.42 -13.51
N SER A 234 8.77 43.04 -12.24
CA SER A 234 7.52 42.98 -11.48
C SER A 234 7.79 43.01 -9.96
N GLU A 235 8.76 43.83 -9.54
CA GLU A 235 8.76 44.30 -8.16
C GLU A 235 7.73 45.41 -8.03
N ARG A 236 6.56 45.06 -7.51
CA ARG A 236 5.83 45.91 -6.56
C ARG A 236 4.77 45.08 -5.83
N ARG A 237 5.06 44.89 -4.54
CA ARG A 237 4.26 44.26 -3.46
C ARG A 237 4.43 42.76 -3.28
N THR A 238 5.66 42.35 -3.02
CA THR A 238 5.93 41.24 -2.10
C THR A 238 6.57 41.86 -0.86
N GLU A 239 5.75 42.14 0.15
CA GLU A 239 6.25 42.11 1.52
C GLU A 239 6.92 40.75 1.70
N ARG A 240 8.15 40.75 2.23
CA ARG A 240 8.93 39.55 2.53
C ARG A 240 8.09 38.58 3.39
N MET A 241 7.37 37.66 2.76
CA MET A 241 6.95 36.43 3.41
C MET A 241 8.15 35.51 3.32
N ASP A 242 8.81 35.29 4.46
CA ASP A 242 9.67 34.13 4.64
C ASP A 242 8.95 32.90 4.06
N VAL A 243 9.63 32.12 3.23
CA VAL A 243 9.07 30.92 2.60
C VAL A 243 8.91 29.86 3.69
N PHE A 244 7.81 29.98 4.43
CA PHE A 244 7.47 29.12 5.55
C PHE A 244 6.93 27.78 5.01
N GLY A 245 7.55 26.66 5.40
CA GLY A 245 7.30 25.35 4.84
C GLY A 245 6.96 24.30 5.89
N ARG A 246 6.64 23.08 5.42
CA ARG A 246 6.34 21.93 6.29
C ARG A 246 7.49 21.61 7.25
N SER A 247 8.73 21.83 6.82
CA SER A 247 9.95 21.60 7.62
C SER A 247 9.99 22.42 8.91
N ASP A 248 9.41 23.63 8.91
CA ASP A 248 9.39 24.52 10.06
C ASP A 248 8.43 24.06 11.18
N LEU A 249 7.57 23.08 10.87
CA LEU A 249 6.61 22.47 11.79
C LEU A 249 6.92 21.01 12.11
N ALA A 250 8.03 20.46 11.59
CA ALA A 250 8.40 19.06 11.76
C ALA A 250 8.55 18.66 13.23
N GLU A 251 9.05 19.57 14.08
CA GLU A 251 9.22 19.34 15.52
C GLU A 251 7.88 19.12 16.25
N TYR A 252 6.80 19.72 15.74
CA TYR A 252 5.45 19.61 16.31
C TYR A 252 4.65 18.46 15.72
N TYR A 253 5.09 17.88 14.61
CA TYR A 253 4.35 16.82 13.92
C TYR A 253 4.43 15.50 14.69
N ARG A 254 3.29 14.84 14.83
CA ARG A 254 3.11 13.56 15.51
C ARG A 254 2.16 12.69 14.71
N GLN A 255 2.34 11.39 14.84
CA GLN A 255 1.47 10.39 14.25
C GLN A 255 0.92 9.50 15.35
N GLU A 256 -0.38 9.27 15.32
CA GLU A 256 -1.04 8.29 16.19
C GLU A 256 -1.31 7.04 15.36
N THR A 257 -0.66 5.93 15.71
CA THR A 257 -0.90 4.64 15.07
C THR A 257 -2.27 4.14 15.49
N ALA A 258 -3.18 3.99 14.53
CA ALA A 258 -4.44 3.30 14.80
C ALA A 258 -4.27 1.83 14.44
N ASN A 259 -4.26 0.95 15.46
CA ASN A 259 -4.27 -0.51 15.34
C ASN A 259 -5.04 -0.98 14.08
N GLY A 260 -4.31 -1.30 13.02
CA GLY A 260 -4.83 -1.85 11.75
C GLY A 260 -5.62 -0.91 10.83
N SER A 261 -5.54 0.42 10.93
CA SER A 261 -6.30 1.32 10.04
C SER A 261 -5.57 2.61 9.64
N GLY A 262 -4.25 2.55 9.62
CA GLY A 262 -3.39 3.66 9.23
C GLY A 262 -3.12 4.65 10.35
N GLU A 263 -2.18 5.55 10.13
CA GLU A 263 -1.76 6.56 11.11
C GLU A 263 -2.59 7.84 10.98
N ILE A 264 -2.76 8.62 12.04
CA ILE A 264 -3.38 9.95 11.94
C ILE A 264 -2.29 10.98 12.23
N GLY A 265 -1.97 11.82 11.25
CA GLY A 265 -1.03 12.92 11.44
C GLY A 265 -1.68 14.16 12.04
N TYR A 266 -0.98 14.76 12.99
CA TYR A 266 -1.40 15.97 13.68
C TYR A 266 -0.19 16.75 14.17
N TYR A 267 -0.38 18.05 14.41
CA TYR A 267 0.58 18.92 15.04
C TYR A 267 0.24 19.12 16.51
N GLN A 268 1.21 18.94 17.39
CA GLN A 268 1.06 19.04 18.84
C GLN A 268 2.02 20.07 19.43
N LYS A 269 1.46 21.03 20.18
CA LYS A 269 2.22 21.93 21.06
C LYS A 269 1.50 22.07 22.40
N GLY A 270 2.11 21.55 23.47
CA GLY A 270 1.50 21.51 24.79
C GLY A 270 0.20 20.70 24.81
N ARG A 271 -0.93 21.34 25.12
CA ARG A 271 -2.27 20.72 25.15
C ARG A 271 -3.06 20.86 23.85
N LYS A 272 -2.51 21.55 22.84
CA LYS A 272 -3.16 21.76 21.54
C LYS A 272 -2.75 20.66 20.58
N ASN A 273 -3.74 19.98 19.99
CA ASN A 273 -3.54 19.04 18.89
C ASN A 273 -4.39 19.49 17.70
N ILE A 274 -3.74 19.74 16.56
CA ILE A 274 -4.38 20.19 15.32
C ILE A 274 -4.16 19.12 14.25
N ILE A 275 -5.23 18.61 13.65
CA ILE A 275 -5.14 17.57 12.61
C ILE A 275 -4.53 18.14 11.33
N ASP A 276 -3.62 17.38 10.71
CA ASP A 276 -3.10 17.75 9.39
C ASP A 276 -4.14 17.43 8.30
N VAL A 277 -4.78 18.48 7.80
CA VAL A 277 -5.83 18.38 6.78
C VAL A 277 -5.28 17.97 5.42
N ASP A 278 -4.04 18.36 5.09
CA ASP A 278 -3.43 17.99 3.81
C ASP A 278 -3.17 16.48 3.75
N GLU A 279 -2.64 15.91 4.83
CA GLU A 279 -2.44 14.46 4.94
C GLU A 279 -3.77 13.70 4.99
N LEU A 280 -4.74 14.18 5.76
CA LEU A 280 -6.09 13.59 5.81
C LEU A 280 -6.69 13.48 4.41
N LEU A 281 -6.62 14.56 3.63
CA LEU A 281 -7.16 14.60 2.28
C LEU A 281 -6.38 13.73 1.30
N SER A 282 -5.06 13.70 1.42
CA SER A 282 -4.20 12.83 0.63
C SER A 282 -4.58 11.36 0.83
N ARG A 283 -4.81 10.93 2.08
CA ARG A 283 -5.23 9.56 2.41
C ARG A 283 -6.60 9.20 1.85
N ILE A 284 -7.57 10.11 2.00
CA ILE A 284 -8.91 9.90 1.42
C ILE A 284 -8.81 9.76 -0.11
N ARG A 285 -7.98 10.60 -0.75
CA ARG A 285 -7.76 10.56 -2.19
C ARG A 285 -7.17 9.21 -2.65
N VAL A 286 -6.15 8.71 -1.97
CA VAL A 286 -5.53 7.42 -2.31
C VAL A 286 -6.55 6.29 -2.22
N ALA A 287 -7.34 6.22 -1.14
CA ALA A 287 -8.37 5.19 -0.98
C ALA A 287 -9.45 5.25 -2.08
N VAL A 288 -9.85 6.45 -2.50
CA VAL A 288 -10.81 6.62 -3.60
C VAL A 288 -10.20 6.24 -4.95
N GLU A 289 -8.94 6.57 -5.21
CA GLU A 289 -8.23 6.17 -6.43
C GLU A 289 -8.06 4.64 -6.53
N GLU A 290 -7.78 3.97 -5.41
CA GLU A 290 -7.75 2.50 -5.32
C GLU A 290 -9.13 1.89 -5.61
N ALA A 291 -10.18 2.39 -4.97
CA ALA A 291 -11.55 1.94 -5.23
C ALA A 291 -11.96 2.13 -6.70
N ARG A 292 -11.56 3.24 -7.33
CA ARG A 292 -11.77 3.47 -8.76
C ARG A 292 -11.03 2.48 -9.64
N LYS A 293 -9.79 2.13 -9.30
CA LYS A 293 -9.03 1.08 -10.03
C LYS A 293 -9.75 -0.26 -9.93
N LEU A 294 -10.23 -0.64 -8.75
CA LEU A 294 -10.99 -1.88 -8.53
C LEU A 294 -12.32 -1.88 -9.30
N ALA A 295 -13.06 -0.78 -9.26
CA ALA A 295 -14.32 -0.62 -10.01
C ALA A 295 -14.10 -0.71 -11.52
N ASN A 296 -13.03 -0.10 -12.04
CA ASN A 296 -12.66 -0.20 -13.44
C ASN A 296 -12.32 -1.65 -13.81
N LYS A 297 -11.50 -2.35 -13.01
CA LYS A 297 -11.18 -3.77 -13.23
C LYS A 297 -12.45 -4.64 -13.26
N LEU A 298 -13.39 -4.38 -12.36
CA LEU A 298 -14.67 -5.09 -12.29
C LEU A 298 -15.48 -4.98 -13.61
N SER A 299 -15.36 -3.87 -14.33
CA SER A 299 -16.06 -3.67 -15.61
C SER A 299 -15.52 -4.52 -16.78
N PHE A 300 -14.27 -4.98 -16.69
CA PHE A 300 -13.61 -5.76 -17.75
C PHE A 300 -13.60 -7.27 -17.48
N ILE A 301 -13.78 -7.68 -16.23
CA ILE A 301 -13.71 -9.09 -15.83
C ILE A 301 -15.05 -9.78 -16.08
N THR A 302 -15.00 -10.92 -16.75
CA THR A 302 -16.16 -11.77 -17.06
C THR A 302 -16.33 -12.93 -16.08
N SER A 303 -15.26 -13.30 -15.36
CA SER A 303 -15.23 -14.36 -14.36
C SER A 303 -16.06 -13.98 -13.13
N ALA A 304 -17.13 -14.75 -12.84
CA ALA A 304 -18.00 -14.49 -11.69
C ALA A 304 -17.26 -14.62 -10.35
N LYS A 305 -16.24 -15.48 -10.29
CA LYS A 305 -15.39 -15.69 -9.10
C LYS A 305 -14.54 -14.44 -8.84
N GLU A 306 -13.83 -13.93 -9.84
CA GLU A 306 -13.03 -12.70 -9.72
C GLU A 306 -13.89 -11.47 -9.48
N GLN A 307 -15.07 -11.37 -10.14
CA GLN A 307 -16.03 -10.30 -9.85
C GLN A 307 -16.46 -10.31 -8.37
N PHE A 308 -16.62 -11.49 -7.76
CA PHE A 308 -16.94 -11.59 -6.34
C PHE A 308 -15.80 -11.07 -5.46
N TYR A 309 -14.55 -11.47 -5.72
CA TYR A 309 -13.40 -11.00 -4.95
C TYR A 309 -13.17 -9.50 -5.07
N LEU A 310 -13.26 -8.94 -6.28
CA LEU A 310 -13.14 -7.49 -6.48
C LEU A 310 -14.24 -6.72 -5.77
N LYS A 311 -15.48 -7.23 -5.77
CA LYS A 311 -16.57 -6.62 -4.98
C LYS A 311 -16.27 -6.67 -3.48
N GLN A 312 -15.71 -7.77 -2.97
CA GLN A 312 -15.30 -7.87 -1.57
C GLN A 312 -14.17 -6.92 -1.22
N GLU A 313 -13.16 -6.80 -2.09
CA GLU A 313 -12.05 -5.88 -1.92
C GLU A 313 -12.53 -4.42 -1.93
N LEU A 314 -13.45 -4.09 -2.82
CA LEU A 314 -14.01 -2.75 -2.95
C LEU A 314 -14.89 -2.38 -1.72
N ILE A 315 -15.69 -3.32 -1.21
CA ILE A 315 -16.38 -3.18 0.09
C ILE A 315 -15.38 -2.99 1.23
N SER A 316 -14.29 -3.75 1.20
CA SER A 316 -13.21 -3.65 2.19
C SER A 316 -12.57 -2.26 2.16
N THR A 317 -12.22 -1.71 0.99
CA THR A 317 -11.66 -0.36 0.84
C THR A 317 -12.64 0.70 1.38
N GLN A 318 -13.92 0.59 1.05
CA GLN A 318 -14.97 1.49 1.54
C GLN A 318 -15.07 1.48 3.08
N GLU A 319 -15.08 0.28 3.68
CA GLU A 319 -15.18 0.09 5.13
C GLU A 319 -13.90 0.53 5.85
N HIS A 320 -12.72 0.31 5.26
CA HIS A 320 -11.45 0.80 5.80
C HIS A 320 -11.42 2.32 5.85
N LEU A 321 -11.83 3.00 4.77
CA LEU A 321 -11.91 4.46 4.72
C LEU A 321 -12.89 4.99 5.78
N LYS A 322 -14.06 4.36 5.90
CA LYS A 322 -15.06 4.73 6.93
C LYS A 322 -14.50 4.60 8.34
N ARG A 323 -13.83 3.49 8.65
CA ARG A 323 -13.19 3.26 9.96
C ARG A 323 -12.07 4.24 10.24
N TYR A 324 -11.31 4.63 9.22
CA TYR A 324 -10.28 5.66 9.34
C TYR A 324 -10.91 7.01 9.71
N LEU A 325 -11.95 7.47 9.00
CA LEU A 325 -12.64 8.72 9.31
C LEU A 325 -13.30 8.72 10.70
N GLN A 326 -13.91 7.61 11.11
CA GLN A 326 -14.46 7.46 12.46
C GLN A 326 -13.39 7.61 13.54
N ARG A 327 -12.16 7.14 13.27
CA ARG A 327 -11.03 7.31 14.18
C ARG A 327 -10.50 8.74 14.18
N VAL A 328 -10.55 9.46 13.08
CA VAL A 328 -10.25 10.91 13.06
C VAL A 328 -11.23 11.68 13.96
N LEU A 329 -12.50 11.27 14.03
CA LEU A 329 -13.52 11.90 14.90
C LEU A 329 -13.40 11.54 16.38
N SER A 330 -12.95 10.32 16.71
CA SER A 330 -12.90 9.84 18.10
C SER A 330 -12.12 10.76 19.06
N PRO A 331 -10.90 11.25 18.71
CA PRO A 331 -10.15 12.21 19.51
C PRO A 331 -10.80 13.59 19.56
N MET A 332 -11.52 14.01 18.51
CA MET A 332 -12.21 15.30 18.47
C MET A 332 -13.35 15.38 19.47
N ASN A 333 -14.08 14.28 19.65
CA ASN A 333 -15.15 14.17 20.65
C ASN A 333 -14.65 14.32 22.10
N ARG A 334 -13.37 14.03 22.35
CA ARG A 334 -12.72 14.20 23.67
C ARG A 334 -12.20 15.63 23.90
N LYS A 335 -12.47 16.57 22.98
CA LYS A 335 -12.03 17.98 22.97
C LYS A 335 -10.50 18.19 22.99
N SER A 336 -9.71 17.15 22.75
CA SER A 336 -8.26 17.23 22.67
C SER A 336 -7.74 17.59 21.29
N PHE A 337 -8.54 17.37 20.23
CA PHE A 337 -8.16 17.62 18.84
C PHE A 337 -9.11 18.59 18.14
N ARG A 338 -8.57 19.37 17.20
CA ARG A 338 -9.34 20.31 16.37
C ARG A 338 -8.82 20.30 14.93
N PHE A 339 -9.66 20.76 14.01
CA PHE A 339 -9.23 21.11 12.67
C PHE A 339 -8.57 22.50 12.69
N PRO A 340 -7.67 22.79 11.73
CA PRO A 340 -7.09 24.12 11.58
C PRO A 340 -8.17 25.18 11.39
N ALA A 341 -8.03 26.32 12.05
CA ALA A 341 -9.02 27.39 11.95
C ALA A 341 -9.19 27.90 10.50
N LEU A 342 -8.11 27.88 9.72
CA LEU A 342 -8.12 28.28 8.31
C LEU A 342 -9.06 27.39 7.48
N THR A 343 -9.15 26.09 7.77
CA THR A 343 -9.89 25.13 6.95
C THR A 343 -11.25 24.75 7.53
N GLN A 344 -11.62 25.33 8.68
CA GLN A 344 -12.82 24.97 9.46
C GLN A 344 -14.13 25.11 8.67
N GLU A 345 -14.20 26.03 7.71
CA GLU A 345 -15.36 26.21 6.83
C GLU A 345 -15.48 25.11 5.77
N LEU A 346 -14.37 24.45 5.42
CA LEU A 346 -14.30 23.40 4.41
C LEU A 346 -14.34 22.00 5.04
N ILE A 347 -13.49 21.78 6.05
CA ILE A 347 -13.39 20.53 6.81
C ILE A 347 -13.57 20.85 8.28
N ASN A 348 -14.62 20.29 8.85
CA ASN A 348 -14.89 20.29 10.26
C ASN A 348 -15.48 18.93 10.68
N GLN A 349 -15.84 18.82 11.96
CA GLN A 349 -16.44 17.61 12.50
C GLN A 349 -17.67 17.15 11.71
N ALA A 350 -18.59 18.07 11.41
CA ALA A 350 -19.81 17.76 10.66
C ALA A 350 -19.49 17.29 9.23
N ALA A 351 -18.51 17.90 8.56
CA ALA A 351 -18.09 17.48 7.22
C ALA A 351 -17.56 16.03 7.21
N ILE A 352 -16.81 15.62 8.24
CA ILE A 352 -16.33 14.23 8.36
C ILE A 352 -17.47 13.28 8.70
N GLU A 353 -18.39 13.67 9.58
CA GLU A 353 -19.61 12.90 9.89
C GLU A 353 -20.46 12.67 8.63
N ASP A 354 -20.62 13.71 7.80
CA ASP A 354 -21.30 13.61 6.51
C ASP A 354 -20.61 12.64 5.55
N LEU A 355 -19.28 12.63 5.50
CA LEU A 355 -18.52 11.67 4.69
C LEU A 355 -18.69 10.23 5.21
N ILE A 356 -18.67 10.02 6.52
CA ILE A 356 -18.90 8.70 7.14
C ILE A 356 -20.32 8.21 6.86
N ASN A 357 -21.31 9.09 6.96
CA ASN A 357 -22.70 8.78 6.64
C ASN A 357 -22.84 8.41 5.17
N LEU A 358 -22.20 9.18 4.27
CA LEU A 358 -22.18 8.88 2.85
C LEU A 358 -21.57 7.49 2.57
N LEU A 359 -20.42 7.18 3.18
CA LEU A 359 -19.79 5.85 3.11
C LEU A 359 -20.64 4.74 3.75
N GLY A 360 -21.56 5.07 4.65
CA GLY A 360 -22.47 4.11 5.26
C GLY A 360 -23.70 3.79 4.42
N VAL A 361 -24.15 4.73 3.59
CA VAL A 361 -25.36 4.60 2.76
C VAL A 361 -25.03 4.11 1.34
N GLN A 362 -23.91 4.58 0.79
CA GLN A 362 -23.51 4.25 -0.57
C GLN A 362 -23.02 2.81 -0.71
N ASN A 363 -23.14 2.26 -1.91
CA ASN A 363 -22.57 0.99 -2.29
C ASN A 363 -21.58 1.21 -3.43
N TRP A 364 -20.28 1.23 -3.14
CA TRP A 364 -19.27 1.51 -4.15
C TRP A 364 -19.18 0.43 -5.25
N ASN A 365 -19.87 -0.71 -5.12
CA ASN A 365 -20.05 -1.64 -6.24
C ASN A 365 -20.88 -1.02 -7.38
N SER A 366 -21.64 0.04 -7.10
CA SER A 366 -22.27 0.90 -8.09
C SER A 366 -21.29 2.00 -8.52
N ALA A 367 -21.05 2.08 -9.83
CA ALA A 367 -20.17 3.11 -10.40
C ALA A 367 -20.68 4.54 -10.12
N GLU A 368 -22.01 4.72 -10.02
CA GLU A 368 -22.63 6.02 -9.75
C GLU A 368 -22.34 6.51 -8.33
N ASP A 369 -22.44 5.62 -7.34
CA ASP A 369 -22.20 5.94 -5.94
C ASP A 369 -20.74 6.31 -5.70
N LEU A 370 -19.82 5.54 -6.29
CA LEU A 370 -18.38 5.81 -6.21
C LEU A 370 -18.03 7.12 -6.92
N ALA A 371 -18.56 7.37 -8.11
CA ALA A 371 -18.32 8.61 -8.85
C ALA A 371 -18.85 9.84 -8.10
N PHE A 372 -20.02 9.73 -7.45
CA PHE A 372 -20.56 10.80 -6.62
C PHE A 372 -19.63 11.10 -5.42
N PHE A 373 -19.13 10.06 -4.75
CA PHE A 373 -18.18 10.23 -3.65
C PHE A 373 -16.87 10.87 -4.14
N GLU A 374 -16.32 10.38 -5.26
CA GLU A 374 -15.09 10.90 -5.88
C GLU A 374 -15.22 12.38 -6.22
N GLN A 375 -16.33 12.80 -6.84
CA GLN A 375 -16.59 14.21 -7.16
C GLN A 375 -16.62 15.09 -5.91
N LYS A 376 -17.25 14.62 -4.82
CA LYS A 376 -17.29 15.34 -3.54
C LYS A 376 -15.88 15.52 -2.95
N ILE A 377 -15.03 14.49 -3.02
CA ILE A 377 -13.64 14.55 -2.56
C ILE A 377 -12.78 15.47 -3.45
N ILE A 378 -12.92 15.39 -4.77
CA ILE A 378 -12.20 16.26 -5.71
C ILE A 378 -12.56 17.73 -5.46
N PHE A 379 -13.85 18.04 -5.31
CA PHE A 379 -14.31 19.40 -4.98
C PHE A 379 -13.67 19.91 -3.69
N LEU A 380 -13.64 19.05 -2.66
CA LEU A 380 -13.10 19.41 -1.37
C LEU A 380 -11.58 19.65 -1.43
N ILE A 381 -10.84 18.80 -2.13
CA ILE A 381 -9.39 18.95 -2.35
C ILE A 381 -9.07 20.23 -3.13
N ASN A 382 -9.83 20.52 -4.18
CA ASN A 382 -9.62 21.73 -4.98
C ASN A 382 -9.92 23.00 -4.16
N SER A 383 -10.96 22.96 -3.32
CA SER A 383 -11.31 24.05 -2.42
C SER A 383 -10.26 24.24 -1.31
N PHE A 384 -9.68 23.15 -0.80
CA PHE A 384 -8.56 23.24 0.13
C PHE A 384 -7.33 23.86 -0.55
N LYS A 385 -6.94 23.38 -1.73
CA LYS A 385 -5.77 23.89 -2.47
C LYS A 385 -5.93 25.36 -2.87
N SER A 386 -7.12 25.80 -3.26
CA SER A 386 -7.34 27.22 -3.60
C SER A 386 -7.17 28.14 -2.38
N LEU A 387 -7.54 27.67 -1.20
CA LEU A 387 -7.36 28.41 0.05
C LEU A 387 -5.91 28.38 0.56
N THR A 388 -5.19 27.30 0.28
CA THR A 388 -3.83 27.06 0.80
C THR A 388 -2.73 27.32 -0.22
N THR A 389 -3.02 27.92 -1.37
CA THR A 389 -2.00 28.31 -2.36
C THR A 389 -1.63 29.79 -2.23
N PRO A 390 -0.35 30.14 -2.01
CA PRO A 390 0.81 29.26 -1.83
C PRO A 390 0.81 28.49 -0.49
N PRO A 391 1.39 27.26 -0.42
CA PRO A 391 1.38 26.40 0.77
C PRO A 391 1.86 27.06 2.06
N SER A 392 2.70 28.08 1.95
CA SER A 392 3.19 28.86 3.08
C SER A 392 2.07 29.51 3.90
N ILE A 393 0.93 29.84 3.28
CA ILE A 393 -0.24 30.39 3.99
C ILE A 393 -0.78 29.38 5.00
N TYR A 394 -0.89 28.11 4.61
CA TYR A 394 -1.41 27.05 5.47
C TYR A 394 -0.47 26.77 6.64
N TYR A 395 0.82 26.58 6.37
CA TYR A 395 1.80 26.30 7.42
C TYR A 395 2.02 27.49 8.35
N ALA A 396 2.00 28.73 7.84
CA ALA A 396 2.08 29.93 8.67
C ALA A 396 0.86 30.07 9.59
N ALA A 397 -0.35 29.78 9.08
CA ALA A 397 -1.58 29.77 9.88
C ALA A 397 -1.53 28.70 10.98
N LEU A 398 -1.08 27.48 10.65
CA LEU A 398 -0.89 26.40 11.62
C LEU A 398 0.11 26.78 12.71
N LYS A 399 1.26 27.35 12.35
CA LYS A 399 2.27 27.80 13.32
C LYS A 399 1.68 28.82 14.30
N LYS A 400 0.99 29.83 13.75
CA LYS A 400 0.33 30.87 14.55
C LYS A 400 -0.70 30.27 15.50
N GLU A 401 -1.47 29.27 15.06
CA GLU A 401 -2.48 28.62 15.89
C GLU A 401 -1.87 27.76 17.02
N LEU A 402 -0.72 27.15 16.76
CA LEU A 402 0.05 26.39 17.76
C LEU A 402 0.75 27.31 18.78
N GLU A 403 1.19 28.49 18.36
CA GLU A 403 1.97 29.45 19.18
C GLU A 403 1.14 30.39 20.06
N ILE A 404 -0.07 30.75 19.62
CA ILE A 404 -1.14 31.30 20.49
C ILE A 404 -1.52 30.21 21.50
#